data_AF-A0A3D2AZ38-F1
#
_entry.id   AF-A0A3D2AZ38-F1
#
_cell.length_a   1.000
_cell.length_b   1.000
_cell.length_c   1.000
_cell.angle_alpha   90.00
_cell.angle_beta   90.00
_cell.angle_gamma   90.00
#
_symmetry.space_group_name_H-M   'P 1'
#
loop_
_entity.id
_entity.type
_entity.pdbx_description
1 polymer ?
#
loop_
_entity_poly.entity_id
_entity_poly.type
_entity_poly.pdbx_seq_one_letter_code
_entity_poly.pdbx_strand_id
1 'polypeptide(L)'
;MASDLPPWENLRRFIDLGADLVVVSGGKGILAPQSTGILAGRADLIEAARMQNAPNDYIGRGMKIGKEEIIALVVALERAVRIDQTAEVEDWNARARWLAEELAVVPGVVARYAMNNGGYADVDLEWDQSVIPVEPREFKRILREGTPSIVYDGTTVRTRQLRPGEELLVANRLKELFTELSL
;
A
#
# COMPACT_ATOMS: atom_id res chain seq x y z
N MET A 1 14.89 -4.71 4.00
CA MET A 1 14.66 -4.92 2.55
C MET A 1 14.34 -3.59 1.88
N ALA A 2 14.35 -3.51 0.54
CA ALA A 2 14.09 -2.27 -0.22
C ALA A 2 12.68 -1.66 -0.04
N SER A 3 11.85 -2.28 0.81
CA SER A 3 10.47 -1.91 1.16
C SER A 3 10.31 -1.49 2.62
N ASP A 4 11.40 -1.34 3.38
CA ASP A 4 11.33 -1.05 4.82
C ASP A 4 11.16 0.44 5.13
N LEU A 5 10.56 1.19 4.20
CA LEU A 5 10.13 2.56 4.44
C LEU A 5 8.60 2.61 4.45
N PRO A 6 8.01 3.32 5.42
CA PRO A 6 8.62 3.88 6.65
C PRO A 6 9.11 2.80 7.67
N PRO A 7 9.88 3.15 8.74
CA PRO A 7 10.26 4.50 9.22
C PRO A 7 11.37 5.18 8.39
N TRP A 8 11.35 6.52 8.30
CA TRP A 8 12.28 7.30 7.45
C TRP A 8 13.74 7.20 7.88
N GLU A 9 13.98 6.87 9.16
CA GLU A 9 15.28 6.57 9.73
C GLU A 9 16.01 5.47 8.96
N ASN A 10 15.27 4.52 8.37
CA ASN A 10 15.84 3.41 7.61
C ASN A 10 16.55 3.85 6.32
N LEU A 11 16.41 5.11 5.89
CA LEU A 11 17.25 5.71 4.85
C LEU A 11 18.73 5.77 5.25
N ARG A 12 19.05 5.79 6.56
CA ARG A 12 20.42 5.83 7.09
C ARG A 12 20.75 4.72 8.07
N ARG A 13 19.78 4.25 8.85
CA ARG A 13 19.95 3.26 9.92
C ARG A 13 20.85 2.09 9.52
N PHE A 14 20.62 1.49 8.35
CA PHE A 14 21.40 0.33 7.92
C PHE A 14 22.86 0.69 7.56
N ILE A 15 23.10 1.89 7.03
CA ILE A 15 24.44 2.43 6.83
C ILE A 15 25.13 2.64 8.19
N ASP A 16 24.41 3.22 9.15
CA ASP A 16 24.92 3.45 10.51
C ASP A 16 25.22 2.13 11.26
N LEU A 17 24.51 1.06 10.91
CA LEU A 17 24.77 -0.31 11.40
C LEU A 17 25.91 -1.03 10.66
N GLY A 18 26.55 -0.39 9.69
CA GLY A 18 27.74 -0.90 9.00
C GLY A 18 27.50 -1.49 7.60
N ALA A 19 26.30 -1.32 7.01
CA ALA A 19 26.11 -1.68 5.61
C ALA A 19 26.90 -0.75 4.68
N ASP A 20 27.69 -1.32 3.77
CA ASP A 20 28.45 -0.56 2.78
C ASP A 20 27.56 0.19 1.79
N LEU A 21 26.43 -0.44 1.40
CA LEU A 21 25.42 0.10 0.49
C LEU A 21 24.02 -0.32 0.95
N VAL A 22 23.06 0.57 0.75
CA VAL A 22 21.63 0.39 0.99
C VAL A 22 20.86 0.78 -0.25
N VAL A 23 19.89 -0.06 -0.63
CA VAL A 23 19.01 0.17 -1.78
C VAL A 23 17.57 0.28 -1.28
N VAL A 24 16.90 1.35 -1.71
CA VAL A 24 15.51 1.65 -1.36
C VAL A 24 14.70 1.81 -2.64
N SER A 25 13.52 1.18 -2.70
CA SER A 25 12.58 1.38 -3.81
C SER A 25 11.86 2.73 -3.69
N GLY A 26 11.82 3.49 -4.78
CA GLY A 26 11.11 4.78 -4.83
C GLY A 26 9.59 4.62 -4.84
N GLY A 27 9.04 3.65 -5.57
CA GLY A 27 7.58 3.50 -5.68
C GLY A 27 6.86 2.81 -4.53
N LYS A 28 7.56 2.49 -3.44
CA LYS A 28 6.96 1.87 -2.25
C LYS A 28 6.59 2.95 -1.24
N GLY A 29 7.16 2.93 -0.03
CA GLY A 29 6.86 3.92 1.01
C GLY A 29 7.06 5.38 0.57
N ILE A 30 8.00 5.65 -0.35
CA ILE A 30 8.25 7.00 -0.87
C ILE A 30 7.16 7.47 -1.85
N LEU A 31 6.40 6.54 -2.45
CA LEU A 31 5.33 6.82 -3.42
C LEU A 31 5.78 7.56 -4.70
N ALA A 32 7.04 7.38 -5.09
CA ALA A 32 7.57 7.83 -6.38
C ALA A 32 7.14 6.86 -7.52
N PRO A 33 7.59 7.04 -8.78
CA PRO A 33 7.36 6.02 -9.81
C PRO A 33 7.99 4.67 -9.44
N GLN A 34 7.31 3.56 -9.76
CA GLN A 34 7.74 2.20 -9.42
C GLN A 34 9.12 1.81 -10.00
N SER A 35 9.51 2.46 -11.10
CA SER A 35 10.79 2.32 -11.81
C SER A 35 11.97 3.03 -11.14
N THR A 36 11.77 3.70 -10.00
CA THR A 36 12.82 4.48 -9.33
C THR A 36 13.37 3.83 -8.06
N GLY A 37 14.56 4.22 -7.65
CA GLY A 37 15.19 3.79 -6.40
C GLY A 37 16.36 4.68 -5.98
N ILE A 38 16.76 4.54 -4.71
CA ILE A 38 17.88 5.26 -4.11
C ILE A 38 18.95 4.24 -3.73
N LEU A 39 20.18 4.46 -4.20
CA LEU A 39 21.37 3.77 -3.74
C LEU A 39 22.16 4.76 -2.86
N ALA A 40 22.41 4.39 -1.60
CA ALA A 40 23.11 5.20 -0.62
C ALA A 40 24.13 4.36 0.17
N GLY A 41 25.18 4.98 0.69
CA GLY A 41 26.23 4.29 1.45
C GLY A 41 27.60 4.91 1.24
N ARG A 42 28.63 4.07 1.23
CA ARG A 42 30.03 4.48 1.07
C ARG A 42 30.29 5.22 -0.24
N ALA A 43 30.97 6.37 -0.13
CA ALA A 43 31.23 7.25 -1.26
C ALA A 43 32.04 6.58 -2.39
N ASP A 44 33.02 5.75 -2.08
CA ASP A 44 33.84 5.04 -3.08
C ASP A 44 33.02 4.03 -3.89
N LEU A 45 32.06 3.36 -3.26
CA LEU A 45 31.16 2.42 -3.94
C LEU A 45 30.07 3.13 -4.75
N ILE A 46 29.58 4.29 -4.28
CA ILE A 46 28.66 5.13 -5.05
C ILE A 46 29.36 5.65 -6.31
N GLU A 47 30.61 6.07 -6.22
CA GLU A 47 31.37 6.52 -7.40
C GLU A 47 31.58 5.37 -8.39
N ALA A 48 31.97 4.19 -7.91
CA ALA A 48 32.06 3.00 -8.75
C ALA A 48 30.72 2.67 -9.45
N ALA A 49 29.58 2.81 -8.76
CA ALA A 49 28.26 2.62 -9.36
C ALA A 49 27.93 3.71 -10.41
N ARG A 50 28.30 4.98 -10.15
CA ARG A 50 28.14 6.06 -11.13
C ARG A 50 28.96 5.83 -12.40
N MET A 51 30.18 5.29 -12.27
CA MET A 51 31.01 4.94 -13.42
C MET A 51 30.35 3.91 -14.35
N GLN A 52 29.46 3.06 -13.83
CA GLN A 52 28.69 2.10 -14.64
C GLN A 52 27.54 2.74 -15.43
N ASN A 53 27.20 3.99 -15.17
CA ASN A 53 26.06 4.70 -15.74
C ASN A 53 26.47 5.63 -16.90
N ALA A 54 25.48 6.24 -17.57
CA ALA A 54 25.70 7.27 -18.57
C ALA A 54 26.64 8.38 -18.06
N PRO A 55 27.62 8.83 -18.87
CA PRO A 55 27.74 8.63 -20.31
C PRO A 55 28.40 7.32 -20.77
N ASN A 56 28.84 6.46 -19.85
CA ASN A 56 29.49 5.20 -20.21
C ASN A 56 28.47 4.14 -20.66
N ASP A 57 28.89 3.25 -21.55
CA ASP A 57 28.07 2.15 -22.10
C ASP A 57 28.25 0.84 -21.32
N TYR A 58 28.27 0.92 -19.99
CA TYR A 58 28.34 -0.24 -19.11
C TYR A 58 26.94 -0.64 -18.59
N ILE A 59 26.88 -1.60 -17.65
CA ILE A 59 25.64 -2.23 -17.19
C ILE A 59 24.61 -1.24 -16.64
N GLY A 60 25.05 -0.14 -16.02
CA GLY A 60 24.18 0.89 -15.47
C GLY A 60 23.49 1.74 -16.54
N ARG A 61 23.98 1.75 -17.80
CA ARG A 61 23.38 2.52 -18.90
C ARG A 61 21.93 2.12 -19.17
N GLY A 62 21.64 0.81 -19.14
CA GLY A 62 20.30 0.28 -19.34
C GLY A 62 19.36 0.53 -18.15
N MET A 63 19.90 0.90 -16.98
CA MET A 63 19.14 1.17 -15.76
C MET A 63 18.89 2.67 -15.54
N LYS A 64 19.27 3.53 -16.49
CA LYS A 64 19.11 4.98 -16.37
C LYS A 64 17.63 5.37 -16.37
N ILE A 65 17.21 6.08 -15.33
CA ILE A 65 15.88 6.70 -15.24
C ILE A 65 15.80 8.05 -15.98
N GLY A 66 14.59 8.42 -16.39
CA GLY A 66 14.25 9.69 -17.04
C GLY A 66 14.37 10.91 -16.11
N LYS A 67 14.38 12.11 -16.69
CA LYS A 67 14.49 13.35 -15.89
C LYS A 67 13.22 13.59 -15.07
N GLU A 68 12.08 13.23 -15.64
CA GLU A 68 10.76 13.28 -15.04
C GLU A 68 10.69 12.37 -13.81
N GLU A 69 11.27 11.16 -13.91
CA GLU A 69 11.37 10.20 -12.81
C GLU A 69 12.29 10.70 -11.69
N ILE A 70 13.41 11.35 -12.04
CA ILE A 70 14.29 12.01 -11.06
C ILE A 70 13.52 13.10 -10.30
N ILE A 71 12.84 14.00 -11.00
CA ILE A 71 12.06 15.07 -10.39
C ILE A 71 10.94 14.49 -9.51
N ALA A 72 10.22 13.48 -10.01
CA ALA A 72 9.16 12.81 -9.26
C ALA A 72 9.69 12.13 -7.98
N LEU A 73 10.84 11.45 -8.06
CA LEU A 73 11.48 10.82 -6.89
C LEU A 73 11.88 11.86 -5.83
N VAL A 74 12.48 12.98 -6.25
CA VAL A 74 12.89 14.04 -5.32
C VAL A 74 11.67 14.64 -4.62
N VAL A 75 10.65 15.04 -5.38
CA VAL A 75 9.42 15.63 -4.83
C VAL A 75 8.67 14.64 -3.93
N ALA A 76 8.57 13.38 -4.34
CA ALA A 76 7.94 12.34 -3.54
C ALA A 76 8.68 12.12 -2.22
N LEU A 77 10.02 12.05 -2.25
CA LEU A 77 10.84 11.93 -1.04
C LEU A 77 10.66 13.13 -0.10
N GLU A 78 10.70 14.36 -0.61
CA GLU A 78 10.50 15.58 0.19
C GLU A 78 9.13 15.61 0.88
N ARG A 79 8.08 15.13 0.20
CA ARG A 79 6.75 14.98 0.78
C ARG A 79 6.72 13.88 1.83
N ALA A 80 7.25 12.71 1.47
CA ALA A 80 7.18 11.50 2.27
C ALA A 80 7.83 11.72 3.65
N VAL A 81 9.02 12.33 3.71
CA VAL A 81 9.73 12.60 4.98
C VAL A 81 9.02 13.61 5.89
N ARG A 82 8.01 14.34 5.39
CA ARG A 82 7.18 15.29 6.16
C ARG A 82 5.87 14.68 6.64
N ILE A 83 5.51 13.47 6.19
CA ILE A 83 4.29 12.79 6.61
C ILE A 83 4.41 12.38 8.08
N ASP A 84 3.41 12.74 8.88
CA ASP A 84 3.22 12.17 10.20
C ASP A 84 2.65 10.75 10.07
N GLN A 85 3.54 9.78 10.18
CA GLN A 85 3.20 8.36 10.06
C GLN A 85 2.26 7.89 11.18
N THR A 86 2.34 8.50 12.35
CA THR A 86 1.49 8.12 13.48
C THR A 86 0.05 8.53 13.18
N ALA A 87 -0.13 9.77 12.70
CA ALA A 87 -1.43 10.26 12.28
C ALA A 87 -1.99 9.46 11.09
N GLU A 88 -1.14 9.08 10.12
CA GLU A 88 -1.54 8.29 8.96
C GLU A 88 -2.02 6.88 9.36
N VAL A 89 -1.26 6.19 10.22
CA VAL A 89 -1.66 4.88 10.77
C VAL A 89 -2.95 4.99 11.57
N GLU A 90 -3.12 6.06 12.36
CA GLU A 90 -4.34 6.26 13.12
C GLU A 90 -5.56 6.54 12.23
N ASP A 91 -5.39 7.26 11.12
CA ASP A 91 -6.43 7.46 10.11
C ASP A 91 -6.85 6.12 9.47
N TRP A 92 -5.90 5.25 9.10
CA TRP A 92 -6.23 3.90 8.63
C TRP A 92 -6.99 3.08 9.68
N ASN A 93 -6.56 3.15 10.94
CA ASN A 93 -7.22 2.46 12.05
C ASN A 93 -8.63 2.99 12.31
N ALA A 94 -8.83 4.31 12.24
CA ALA A 94 -10.13 4.93 12.39
C ALA A 94 -11.09 4.49 11.29
N ARG A 95 -10.63 4.46 10.04
CA ARG A 95 -11.41 3.92 8.91
C ARG A 95 -11.74 2.44 9.11
N ALA A 96 -10.80 1.63 9.59
CA ALA A 96 -11.04 0.22 9.85
C ALA A 96 -12.17 0.01 10.89
N ARG A 97 -12.14 0.76 11.99
CA ARG A 97 -13.19 0.69 13.03
C ARG A 97 -14.55 1.10 12.46
N TRP A 98 -14.60 2.24 11.78
CA TRP A 98 -15.83 2.74 11.18
C TRP A 98 -16.40 1.76 10.13
N LEU A 99 -15.57 1.23 9.22
CA LEU A 99 -15.99 0.25 8.23
C LEU A 99 -16.52 -1.04 8.87
N ALA A 100 -15.87 -1.52 9.94
CA ALA A 100 -16.34 -2.71 10.64
C ALA A 100 -17.72 -2.49 11.27
N GLU A 101 -17.94 -1.34 11.92
CA GLU A 101 -19.24 -0.97 12.50
C GLU A 101 -20.33 -0.85 11.43
N GLU A 102 -20.03 -0.19 10.31
CA GLU A 102 -20.96 -0.02 9.20
C GLU A 102 -21.37 -1.34 8.54
N LEU A 103 -20.43 -2.29 8.41
CA LEU A 103 -20.71 -3.56 7.76
C LEU A 103 -21.37 -4.58 8.71
N ALA A 104 -21.17 -4.45 10.02
CA ALA A 104 -21.75 -5.33 11.02
C ALA A 104 -23.29 -5.23 11.12
N VAL A 105 -23.90 -4.20 10.52
CA VAL A 105 -25.37 -4.04 10.50
C VAL A 105 -26.06 -5.01 9.53
N VAL A 106 -25.32 -5.63 8.60
CA VAL A 106 -25.89 -6.52 7.59
C VAL A 106 -26.08 -7.92 8.18
N PRO A 107 -27.32 -8.46 8.18
CA PRO A 107 -27.58 -9.81 8.69
C PRO A 107 -26.71 -10.86 7.99
N GLY A 108 -26.12 -11.76 8.75
CA GLY A 108 -25.26 -12.82 8.22
C GLY A 108 -23.83 -12.39 7.90
N VAL A 109 -23.47 -11.11 8.05
CA VAL A 109 -22.09 -10.60 7.89
C VAL A 109 -21.41 -10.43 9.23
N VAL A 110 -20.15 -10.86 9.32
CA VAL A 110 -19.26 -10.59 10.45
C VAL A 110 -18.09 -9.76 9.95
N ALA A 111 -18.04 -8.50 10.37
CA ALA A 111 -16.96 -7.57 10.06
C ALA A 111 -16.12 -7.27 11.30
N ARG A 112 -14.81 -7.47 11.22
CA ARG A 112 -13.90 -7.34 12.38
C ARG A 112 -12.75 -6.39 12.08
N TYR A 113 -12.52 -5.45 12.98
CA TYR A 113 -11.26 -4.72 13.06
C TYR A 113 -10.12 -5.72 13.34
N ALA A 114 -9.13 -5.80 12.46
CA ALA A 114 -8.03 -6.75 12.55
C ALA A 114 -6.68 -6.06 12.37
N MET A 115 -5.87 -6.03 13.43
CA MET A 115 -4.49 -5.52 13.38
C MET A 115 -3.62 -6.46 12.53
N ASN A 116 -2.97 -5.93 11.50
CA ASN A 116 -2.08 -6.70 10.65
C ASN A 116 -0.61 -6.59 11.11
N ASN A 117 0.26 -7.39 10.50
CA ASN A 117 1.69 -7.43 10.83
C ASN A 117 2.46 -6.14 10.44
N GLY A 118 1.82 -5.21 9.72
CA GLY A 118 2.35 -3.90 9.36
C GLY A 118 2.11 -2.82 10.42
N GLY A 119 1.43 -3.13 11.52
CA GLY A 119 1.19 -2.19 12.63
C GLY A 119 -0.01 -1.26 12.42
N TYR A 120 -0.90 -1.58 11.49
CA TYR A 120 -2.18 -0.91 11.28
C TYR A 120 -3.28 -1.96 11.03
N ALA A 121 -4.54 -1.55 11.09
CA ALA A 121 -5.66 -2.47 10.97
C ALA A 121 -6.39 -2.41 9.63
N ASP A 122 -6.88 -3.57 9.22
CA ASP A 122 -7.81 -3.77 8.11
C ASP A 122 -9.16 -4.27 8.65
N VAL A 123 -10.12 -4.54 7.76
CA VAL A 123 -11.41 -5.15 8.14
C VAL A 123 -11.52 -6.55 7.56
N ASP A 124 -11.51 -7.56 8.42
CA ASP A 124 -11.77 -8.94 8.02
C ASP A 124 -13.28 -9.18 7.93
N LEU A 125 -13.71 -9.81 6.85
CA LEU A 125 -15.09 -10.10 6.51
C LEU A 125 -15.29 -11.60 6.37
N GLU A 126 -16.28 -12.09 7.12
CA GLU A 126 -16.85 -13.43 6.99
C GLU A 126 -18.37 -13.26 6.80
N TRP A 127 -19.01 -14.21 6.13
CA TRP A 127 -20.47 -14.26 6.09
C TRP A 127 -20.99 -15.69 6.11
N ASP A 128 -22.21 -15.83 6.63
CA ASP A 128 -22.93 -17.09 6.64
C ASP A 128 -23.53 -17.37 5.25
N GLN A 129 -22.97 -18.36 4.55
CA GLN A 129 -23.44 -18.73 3.22
C GLN A 129 -24.84 -19.39 3.21
N SER A 130 -25.39 -19.76 4.37
CA SER A 130 -26.79 -20.17 4.46
C SER A 130 -27.76 -18.99 4.45
N VAL A 131 -27.29 -17.78 4.77
CA VAL A 131 -28.04 -16.51 4.72
C VAL A 131 -27.75 -15.76 3.43
N ILE A 132 -26.47 -15.71 3.03
CA ILE A 132 -25.98 -15.03 1.83
C ILE A 132 -25.26 -16.06 0.94
N PRO A 133 -25.98 -16.81 0.08
CA PRO A 133 -25.46 -17.95 -0.68
C PRO A 133 -24.55 -17.55 -1.85
N VAL A 134 -23.43 -16.91 -1.53
CA VAL A 134 -22.38 -16.52 -2.48
C VAL A 134 -21.01 -16.96 -1.97
N GLU A 135 -20.25 -17.60 -2.85
CA GLU A 135 -18.87 -17.99 -2.57
C GLU A 135 -17.93 -16.77 -2.67
N PRO A 136 -16.86 -16.69 -1.85
CA PRO A 136 -15.95 -15.53 -1.85
C PRO A 136 -15.33 -15.20 -3.21
N ARG A 137 -15.06 -16.21 -4.03
CA ARG A 137 -14.53 -16.02 -5.39
C ARG A 137 -15.52 -15.30 -6.31
N GLU A 138 -16.80 -15.66 -6.19
CA GLU A 138 -17.86 -15.07 -7.00
C GLU A 138 -18.18 -13.65 -6.52
N PHE A 139 -18.25 -13.45 -5.20
CA PHE A 139 -18.41 -12.14 -4.60
C PHE A 139 -17.33 -11.14 -5.08
N LYS A 140 -16.06 -11.58 -5.06
CA LYS A 140 -14.93 -10.82 -5.61
C LYS A 140 -15.08 -10.51 -7.10
N ARG A 141 -15.57 -11.45 -7.89
CA ARG A 141 -15.81 -11.27 -9.33
C ARG A 141 -16.86 -10.20 -9.57
N ILE A 142 -17.99 -10.27 -8.86
CA ILE A 142 -19.08 -9.29 -8.96
C ILE A 142 -18.60 -7.88 -8.59
N LEU A 143 -17.84 -7.74 -7.49
CA LEU A 143 -17.26 -6.45 -7.11
C LEU A 143 -16.31 -5.88 -8.16
N ARG A 144 -15.48 -6.74 -8.77
CA ARG A 144 -14.51 -6.32 -9.81
C ARG A 144 -15.18 -5.91 -11.11
N GLU A 145 -16.26 -6.60 -11.51
CA GLU A 145 -16.99 -6.32 -12.75
C GLU A 145 -18.05 -5.23 -12.58
N GLY A 146 -18.39 -4.87 -11.34
CA GLY A 146 -19.36 -3.84 -11.01
C GLY A 146 -18.91 -2.42 -11.31
N THR A 147 -19.81 -1.46 -11.09
CA THR A 147 -19.52 -0.02 -11.19
C THR A 147 -19.90 0.65 -9.87
N PRO A 148 -18.94 1.20 -9.11
CA PRO A 148 -17.50 1.21 -9.39
C PRO A 148 -16.86 -0.19 -9.25
N SER A 149 -15.79 -0.43 -9.99
CA SER A 149 -15.01 -1.67 -9.87
C SER A 149 -14.21 -1.66 -8.56
N ILE A 150 -14.48 -2.63 -7.69
CA ILE A 150 -13.77 -2.82 -6.42
C ILE A 150 -12.92 -4.08 -6.50
N VAL A 151 -11.61 -3.93 -6.41
CA VAL A 151 -10.67 -5.07 -6.34
C VAL A 151 -10.52 -5.48 -4.89
N TYR A 152 -11.25 -6.52 -4.51
CA TYR A 152 -11.29 -7.08 -3.16
C TYR A 152 -10.45 -8.37 -3.09
N ASP A 153 -9.76 -8.63 -1.98
CA ASP A 153 -8.93 -9.84 -1.88
C ASP A 153 -9.76 -11.11 -1.65
N GLY A 154 -10.97 -10.97 -1.09
CA GLY A 154 -11.95 -12.03 -0.84
C GLY A 154 -12.36 -12.12 0.63
N THR A 155 -11.51 -11.64 1.54
CA THR A 155 -11.72 -11.76 2.99
C THR A 155 -11.43 -10.49 3.77
N THR A 156 -10.71 -9.52 3.19
CA THR A 156 -10.20 -8.38 3.94
C THR A 156 -10.30 -7.08 3.12
N VAL A 157 -10.91 -6.05 3.70
CA VAL A 157 -10.90 -4.69 3.15
C VAL A 157 -9.62 -3.99 3.62
N ARG A 158 -8.75 -3.65 2.66
CA ARG A 158 -7.44 -3.03 2.92
C ARG A 158 -7.56 -1.52 3.09
N THR A 159 -7.60 -1.04 4.32
CA THR A 159 -7.92 0.36 4.65
C THR A 159 -6.87 1.35 4.17
N ARG A 160 -5.59 0.95 4.21
CA ARG A 160 -4.46 1.73 3.67
C ARG A 160 -4.55 1.98 2.16
N GLN A 161 -5.27 1.14 1.41
CA GLN A 161 -5.41 1.30 -0.04
C GLN A 161 -6.55 2.25 -0.44
N LEU A 162 -7.32 2.74 0.53
CA LEU A 162 -8.43 3.65 0.31
C LEU A 162 -7.95 5.10 0.41
N ARG A 163 -8.37 5.92 -0.55
CA ARG A 163 -8.28 7.39 -0.46
C ARG A 163 -9.39 7.91 0.46
N PRO A 164 -9.22 9.11 1.05
CA PRO A 164 -10.29 9.74 1.83
C PRO A 164 -11.62 9.77 1.06
N GLY A 165 -12.68 9.23 1.67
CA GLY A 165 -14.01 9.11 1.10
C GLY A 165 -14.28 7.82 0.33
N GLU A 166 -13.25 7.04 -0.05
CA GLU A 166 -13.46 5.74 -0.71
C GLU A 166 -14.01 4.68 0.27
N GLU A 167 -13.78 4.85 1.58
CA GLU A 167 -14.40 4.01 2.62
C GLU A 167 -15.93 4.07 2.58
N LEU A 168 -16.53 5.22 2.26
CA LEU A 168 -17.98 5.36 2.15
C LEU A 168 -18.52 4.57 0.95
N LEU A 169 -17.83 4.67 -0.18
CA LEU A 169 -18.17 3.98 -1.42
C LEU A 169 -18.05 2.46 -1.24
N VAL A 170 -16.96 2.00 -0.60
CA VAL A 170 -16.76 0.58 -0.28
C VAL A 170 -17.82 0.07 0.69
N ALA A 171 -18.09 0.79 1.78
CA ALA A 171 -19.11 0.40 2.75
C ALA A 171 -20.48 0.25 2.09
N ASN A 172 -20.89 1.26 1.31
CA ASN A 172 -22.19 1.24 0.65
C ASN A 172 -22.28 0.10 -0.36
N ARG A 173 -21.28 -0.08 -1.23
CA ARG A 173 -21.33 -1.13 -2.23
C ARG A 173 -21.30 -2.54 -1.63
N LEU A 174 -20.55 -2.75 -0.55
CA LEU A 174 -20.56 -4.03 0.17
C LEU A 174 -21.91 -4.29 0.82
N LYS A 175 -22.50 -3.30 1.51
CA LYS A 175 -23.84 -3.41 2.11
C LYS A 175 -24.91 -3.74 1.07
N GLU A 176 -24.90 -3.02 -0.04
CA GLU A 176 -25.80 -3.27 -1.18
C GLU A 176 -25.65 -4.70 -1.68
N LEU A 177 -24.44 -5.13 -2.01
CA LEU A 177 -24.21 -6.45 -2.59
C LEU A 177 -24.56 -7.59 -1.62
N PHE A 178 -24.21 -7.47 -0.33
CA PHE A 178 -24.61 -8.45 0.67
C PHE A 178 -26.15 -8.52 0.80
N THR A 179 -26.83 -7.37 0.76
CA THR A 179 -28.30 -7.32 0.84
C THR A 179 -28.97 -7.89 -0.42
N GLU A 180 -28.45 -7.57 -1.61
CA GLU A 180 -28.93 -8.10 -2.90
C GLU A 180 -28.81 -9.63 -2.98
N LEU A 181 -27.80 -10.21 -2.34
CA LEU A 181 -27.50 -11.64 -2.34
C LEU A 181 -28.07 -12.39 -1.13
N SER A 182 -28.72 -11.70 -0.20
CA SER A 182 -29.37 -12.34 0.97
C SER A 182 -30.68 -13.04 0.55
N LEU A 183 -31.01 -14.15 1.21
CA LEU A 183 -32.27 -14.89 1.04
C LEU A 183 -33.50 -14.19 1.65
#